data_AF-A0A1M6B1R7-F1
#
_entry.id   AF-A0A1M6B1R7-F1
#
_cell.length_a   1.000
_cell.length_b   1.000
_cell.length_c   1.000
_cell.angle_alpha   90.00
_cell.angle_beta   90.00
_cell.angle_gamma   90.00
#
_symmetry.space_group_name_H-M   'P 1'
#
loop_
_entity.id
_entity.type
_entity.pdbx_description
1 polymer ?
#
loop_
_entity_poly.entity_id
_entity_poly.type
_entity_poly.pdbx_seq_one_letter_code
_entity_poly.pdbx_strand_id
1 'polypeptide(L)'
;MKKEFASLTKVIILILLMTSLSLLILACSEVKTSMTENDKIIQTVIQNEKNLVLVQLKNLEVDKYKEEVKEILHPNFSQSYIEKIDNIKNNNGLFALSIEKPIKYQISKVYTGLEDSSKSVFLKLPIDNSYNSLYKMYIFKKEENEWKLFQLREYYVITDGPKKENYKNIINTFTNYENSPIEYEDIMIME
;
A
#
# COMPACT_ATOMS: atom_id res chain seq x y z
N MET A 1 2.33 58.86 39.24
CA MET A 1 1.60 59.12 37.97
C MET A 1 2.37 58.75 36.70
N LYS A 2 3.27 59.55 36.09
CA LYS A 2 3.87 59.18 34.77
C LYS A 2 4.65 57.84 34.75
N LYS A 3 5.33 57.47 35.85
CA LYS A 3 6.07 56.19 35.95
C LYS A 3 5.16 54.95 36.07
N GLU A 4 3.98 55.08 36.67
CA GLU A 4 3.04 53.95 36.83
C GLU A 4 2.33 53.62 35.52
N PHE A 5 1.96 54.63 34.74
CA PHE A 5 1.42 54.44 33.39
C PHE A 5 2.42 53.73 32.47
N ALA A 6 3.70 54.10 32.52
CA ALA A 6 4.74 53.43 31.74
C ALA A 6 4.96 51.96 32.14
N SER A 7 4.73 51.62 33.41
CA SER A 7 4.81 50.23 33.90
C SER A 7 3.62 49.40 33.40
N LEU A 8 2.41 49.95 33.52
CA LEU A 8 1.18 49.29 33.10
C LEU A 8 1.16 49.01 31.59
N THR A 9 1.62 49.95 30.77
CA THR A 9 1.70 49.78 29.31
C THR A 9 2.66 48.64 28.93
N LYS A 10 3.78 48.47 29.65
CA LYS A 10 4.73 47.37 29.40
C LYS A 10 4.12 46.01 29.73
N VAL A 11 3.36 45.91 30.81
CA VAL A 11 2.68 44.67 31.21
C VAL A 11 1.61 44.28 30.19
N ILE A 12 0.83 45.25 29.71
CA ILE A 12 -0.20 45.01 28.68
C ILE A 12 0.42 44.54 27.37
N ILE A 13 1.52 45.18 26.93
CA ILE A 13 2.25 44.77 25.71
C ILE A 13 2.82 43.34 25.86
N LEU A 14 3.36 43.00 27.03
CA LEU A 14 3.89 41.66 27.29
C LEU A 14 2.80 40.59 27.23
N ILE A 15 1.63 40.86 27.82
CA ILE A 15 0.48 39.95 27.76
C ILE A 15 0.02 39.77 26.31
N LEU A 16 -0.11 40.86 25.56
CA LEU A 16 -0.48 40.82 24.14
C LEU A 16 0.50 40.00 23.30
N LEU A 17 1.81 40.16 23.52
CA LEU A 17 2.86 39.38 22.86
C LEU A 17 2.77 37.88 23.22
N MET A 18 2.55 37.54 24.49
CA MET A 18 2.41 36.15 24.93
C MET A 18 1.13 35.50 24.36
N THR A 19 0.03 36.25 24.27
CA THR A 19 -1.22 35.76 23.65
C THR A 19 -1.09 35.61 22.14
N SER A 20 -0.39 36.54 21.46
CA SER A 20 -0.12 36.44 20.02
C SER A 20 0.79 35.24 19.70
N LEU A 21 1.83 35.02 20.52
CA LEU A 21 2.76 33.91 20.35
C LEU A 21 2.08 32.55 20.56
N SER A 22 1.18 32.44 21.54
CA SER A 22 0.41 31.21 21.77
C SER A 22 -0.60 30.92 20.65
N LEU A 23 -1.22 31.96 20.07
CA LEU A 23 -2.08 31.82 18.89
C LEU A 23 -1.29 31.39 17.63
N LEU A 24 -0.06 31.88 17.46
CA LEU A 24 0.85 31.46 16.38
C LEU A 24 1.30 30.00 16.53
N ILE A 25 1.55 29.53 17.76
CA ILE A 25 1.90 28.13 18.02
C ILE A 25 0.73 27.18 17.69
N LEU A 26 -0.52 27.57 18.02
CA LEU A 26 -1.73 26.81 17.66
C LEU A 26 -2.05 26.84 16.16
N ALA A 27 -1.75 27.93 15.46
CA ALA A 27 -1.95 28.04 14.01
C ALA A 27 -0.88 27.29 13.20
N CYS A 28 0.33 27.09 13.76
CA CYS A 28 1.40 26.31 13.15
C CYS A 28 1.32 24.81 13.47
N SER A 29 0.46 24.37 14.39
CA SER A 29 0.14 22.96 14.53
C SER A 29 -0.90 22.56 13.47
N GLU A 30 -0.49 22.57 12.19
CA GLU A 30 -1.09 21.63 11.25
C GLU A 30 -0.94 20.26 11.89
N VAL A 31 -2.07 19.65 12.27
CA VAL A 31 -2.11 18.24 12.61
C VAL A 31 -1.75 17.50 11.33
N LYS A 32 -0.44 17.34 11.08
CA LYS A 32 0.07 16.29 10.21
C LYS A 32 -0.31 15.01 10.92
N THR A 33 -1.51 14.50 10.65
CA THR A 33 -1.85 13.10 10.92
C THR A 33 -0.80 12.29 10.21
N SER A 34 0.24 11.89 10.95
CA SER A 34 1.27 11.01 10.44
C SER A 34 0.57 9.75 9.95
N MET A 35 0.72 9.43 8.66
CA MET A 35 0.17 8.20 8.08
C MET A 35 0.47 7.03 9.01
N THR A 36 -0.55 6.24 9.31
CA THR A 36 -0.35 5.06 10.15
C THR A 36 0.54 4.06 9.43
N GLU A 37 1.15 3.15 10.17
CA GLU A 37 1.97 2.09 9.59
C GLU A 37 1.20 1.22 8.58
N ASN A 38 -0.08 0.97 8.87
CA ASN A 38 -0.96 0.21 7.96
C ASN A 38 -1.25 0.99 6.67
N ASP A 39 -1.44 2.31 6.76
CA ASP A 39 -1.63 3.15 5.58
C ASP A 39 -0.40 3.09 4.68
N LYS A 40 0.81 3.11 5.26
CA LYS A 40 2.07 2.97 4.50
C LYS A 40 2.12 1.66 3.74
N ILE A 41 1.78 0.55 4.40
CA ILE A 41 1.75 -0.78 3.78
C ILE A 41 0.74 -0.82 2.61
N ILE A 42 -0.47 -0.28 2.81
CA ILE A 42 -1.49 -0.24 1.75
C ILE A 42 -1.00 0.61 0.56
N GLN A 43 -0.41 1.78 0.83
CA GLN A 43 0.14 2.64 -0.24
C GLN A 43 1.29 1.97 -0.99
N THR A 44 2.15 1.23 -0.30
CA THR A 44 3.21 0.43 -0.94
C THR A 44 2.63 -0.62 -1.89
N VAL A 45 1.57 -1.33 -1.47
CA VAL A 45 0.89 -2.31 -2.33
C VAL A 45 0.28 -1.63 -3.56
N ILE A 46 -0.46 -0.52 -3.36
CA ILE A 46 -1.09 0.24 -4.45
C ILE A 46 -0.03 0.73 -5.44
N GLN A 47 1.06 1.32 -4.95
CA GLN A 47 2.11 1.87 -5.80
C GLN A 47 2.83 0.78 -6.60
N ASN A 48 3.09 -0.39 -5.98
CA ASN A 48 3.69 -1.51 -6.69
C ASN A 48 2.78 -2.01 -7.83
N GLU A 49 1.48 -2.16 -7.58
CA GLU A 49 0.50 -2.54 -8.61
C GLU A 49 0.39 -1.50 -9.73
N LYS A 50 0.38 -0.20 -9.40
CA LYS A 50 0.43 0.89 -10.40
C LYS A 50 1.67 0.81 -11.26
N ASN A 51 2.83 0.60 -10.65
CA ASN A 51 4.10 0.50 -11.37
C ASN A 51 4.12 -0.71 -12.32
N LEU A 52 3.59 -1.87 -11.89
CA LEU A 52 3.46 -3.04 -12.76
C LEU A 52 2.60 -2.76 -14.01
N VAL A 53 1.48 -2.04 -13.84
CA VAL A 53 0.64 -1.59 -14.98
C VAL A 53 1.42 -0.62 -15.87
N LEU A 54 2.15 0.35 -15.30
CA LEU A 54 2.94 1.31 -16.08
C LEU A 54 4.06 0.61 -16.88
N VAL A 55 4.69 -0.42 -16.32
CA VAL A 55 5.65 -1.27 -17.02
C VAL A 55 4.97 -1.99 -18.19
N GLN A 56 3.80 -2.60 -17.96
CA GLN A 56 3.02 -3.26 -19.02
C GLN A 56 2.66 -2.30 -20.17
N LEU A 57 2.33 -1.05 -19.83
CA LEU A 57 1.98 0.02 -20.78
C LEU A 57 3.21 0.70 -21.40
N LYS A 58 4.43 0.30 -21.03
CA LYS A 58 5.70 0.90 -21.47
C LYS A 58 5.88 2.38 -21.08
N ASN A 59 5.16 2.82 -20.05
CA ASN A 59 5.28 4.15 -19.45
C ASN A 59 6.31 4.18 -18.29
N LEU A 60 6.78 3.01 -17.86
CA LEU A 60 7.86 2.84 -16.90
C LEU A 60 8.83 1.77 -17.42
N GLU A 61 10.11 2.08 -17.48
CA GLU A 61 11.12 1.10 -17.88
C GLU A 61 11.27 0.00 -16.81
N VAL A 62 11.42 -1.25 -17.25
CA VAL A 62 11.55 -2.40 -16.33
C VAL A 62 12.72 -2.23 -15.36
N ASP A 63 13.86 -1.72 -15.84
CA ASP A 63 15.05 -1.57 -14.99
C ASP A 63 14.86 -0.46 -13.96
N LYS A 64 14.17 0.64 -14.31
CA LYS A 64 13.77 1.67 -13.35
C LYS A 64 12.81 1.12 -12.29
N TYR A 65 11.80 0.35 -12.70
CA TYR A 65 10.90 -0.33 -11.77
C TYR A 65 11.65 -1.26 -10.81
N LYS A 66 12.63 -2.03 -11.31
CA LYS A 66 13.45 -2.91 -10.47
C LYS A 66 14.24 -2.15 -9.41
N GLU A 67 14.74 -0.96 -9.71
CA GLU A 67 15.42 -0.13 -8.70
C GLU A 67 14.43 0.40 -7.64
N GLU A 68 13.28 0.91 -8.06
CA GLU A 68 12.25 1.43 -7.14
C GLU A 68 11.72 0.33 -6.21
N VAL A 69 11.44 -0.87 -6.74
CA VAL A 69 10.83 -1.95 -5.95
C VAL A 69 11.83 -2.56 -4.95
N LYS A 70 13.14 -2.50 -5.21
CA LYS A 70 14.16 -3.02 -4.25
C LYS A 70 14.06 -2.39 -2.87
N GLU A 71 13.68 -1.12 -2.78
CA GLU A 71 13.57 -0.40 -1.51
C GLU A 71 12.51 -1.01 -0.58
N ILE A 72 11.44 -1.57 -1.16
CA ILE A 72 10.32 -2.16 -0.42
C ILE A 72 10.47 -3.67 -0.19
N LEU A 73 11.47 -4.31 -0.81
CA LEU A 73 11.67 -5.76 -0.73
C LEU A 73 12.50 -6.13 0.49
N HIS A 74 12.06 -7.18 1.18
CA HIS A 74 12.86 -7.81 2.23
C HIS A 74 14.10 -8.46 1.59
N PRO A 75 15.30 -8.40 2.21
CA PRO A 75 16.53 -8.96 1.64
C PRO A 75 16.39 -10.43 1.17
N ASN A 76 15.80 -11.27 2.02
CA ASN A 76 15.51 -12.68 1.72
C ASN A 76 14.54 -12.94 0.56
N PHE A 77 13.80 -11.92 0.09
CA PHE A 77 12.83 -12.04 -1.00
C PHE A 77 13.29 -11.34 -2.28
N SER A 78 14.12 -10.29 -2.13
CA SER A 78 14.51 -9.37 -3.19
C SER A 78 14.97 -10.10 -4.46
N GLN A 79 15.94 -11.00 -4.34
CA GLN A 79 16.48 -11.75 -5.49
C GLN A 79 15.40 -12.53 -6.23
N SER A 80 14.61 -13.33 -5.52
CA SER A 80 13.57 -14.16 -6.13
C SER A 80 12.46 -13.36 -6.82
N TYR A 81 12.14 -12.16 -6.28
CA TYR A 81 11.17 -11.27 -6.89
C TYR A 81 11.72 -10.67 -8.20
N ILE A 82 12.96 -10.19 -8.18
CA ILE A 82 13.61 -9.61 -9.37
C ILE A 82 13.76 -10.65 -10.48
N GLU A 83 14.19 -11.86 -10.16
CA GLU A 83 14.29 -12.97 -11.13
C GLU A 83 12.94 -13.28 -11.78
N LYS A 84 11.84 -13.22 -11.01
CA LYS A 84 10.50 -13.38 -11.55
C LYS A 84 10.16 -12.27 -12.55
N ILE A 85 10.49 -11.01 -12.25
CA ILE A 85 10.27 -9.87 -13.16
C ILE A 85 11.08 -10.04 -14.45
N ASP A 86 12.34 -10.44 -14.36
CA ASP A 86 13.17 -10.70 -15.53
C ASP A 86 12.64 -11.88 -16.36
N ASN A 87 12.15 -12.94 -15.72
CA ASN A 87 11.49 -14.05 -16.40
C ASN A 87 10.22 -13.62 -17.14
N ILE A 88 9.40 -12.74 -16.56
CA ILE A 88 8.23 -12.18 -17.24
C ILE A 88 8.68 -11.40 -18.48
N LYS A 89 9.68 -10.52 -18.36
CA LYS A 89 10.24 -9.74 -19.47
C LYS A 89 10.75 -10.64 -20.61
N ASN A 90 11.59 -11.62 -20.27
CA ASN A 90 12.28 -12.48 -21.24
C ASN A 90 11.32 -13.42 -21.99
N ASN A 91 10.20 -13.78 -21.36
CA ASN A 91 9.20 -14.65 -21.96
C ASN A 91 8.03 -13.87 -22.58
N ASN A 92 8.13 -12.54 -22.72
CA ASN A 92 7.03 -11.66 -23.16
C ASN A 92 5.73 -11.89 -22.36
N GLY A 93 5.86 -12.19 -21.07
CA GLY A 93 4.73 -12.35 -20.16
C GLY A 93 4.07 -11.03 -19.81
N LEU A 94 2.96 -11.13 -19.08
CA LEU A 94 2.21 -9.97 -18.60
C LEU A 94 2.65 -9.58 -17.18
N PHE A 95 2.95 -8.30 -16.97
CA PHE A 95 3.23 -7.73 -15.64
C PHE A 95 1.93 -7.37 -14.90
N ALA A 96 0.89 -7.01 -15.64
CA ALA A 96 -0.46 -6.74 -15.15
C ALA A 96 -1.47 -7.42 -16.07
N LEU A 97 -2.54 -7.98 -15.49
CA LEU A 97 -3.52 -8.76 -16.24
C LEU A 97 -4.56 -7.93 -16.98
N SER A 98 -4.85 -6.72 -16.49
CA SER A 98 -5.70 -5.77 -17.19
C SER A 98 -4.91 -4.50 -17.48
N ILE A 99 -5.13 -3.97 -18.68
CA ILE A 99 -4.69 -2.65 -19.12
C ILE A 99 -5.87 -1.82 -19.63
N GLU A 100 -7.09 -2.37 -19.57
CA GLU A 100 -8.30 -1.67 -19.98
C GLU A 100 -8.71 -0.70 -18.88
N LYS A 101 -8.86 0.56 -19.27
CA LYS A 101 -9.11 1.66 -18.34
C LYS A 101 -10.62 1.86 -18.14
N PRO A 102 -11.08 2.16 -16.91
CA PRO A 102 -10.28 2.33 -15.69
C PRO A 102 -9.92 0.98 -15.06
N ILE A 103 -8.67 0.85 -14.58
CA ILE A 103 -8.20 -0.36 -13.89
C ILE A 103 -8.54 -0.23 -12.41
N LYS A 104 -9.38 -1.13 -11.90
CA LYS A 104 -9.81 -1.18 -10.50
C LYS A 104 -9.52 -2.53 -9.88
N TYR A 105 -8.92 -2.53 -8.69
CA TYR A 105 -8.67 -3.74 -7.90
C TYR A 105 -9.42 -3.67 -6.58
N GLN A 106 -9.83 -4.81 -6.05
CA GLN A 106 -10.33 -4.89 -4.67
C GLN A 106 -9.13 -5.13 -3.76
N ILE A 107 -8.83 -4.21 -2.86
CA ILE A 107 -7.69 -4.29 -1.94
C ILE A 107 -8.23 -4.35 -0.52
N SER A 108 -7.73 -5.29 0.28
CA SER A 108 -8.14 -5.42 1.67
C SER A 108 -7.44 -4.40 2.58
N LYS A 109 -7.98 -4.21 3.78
CA LYS A 109 -7.19 -3.65 4.90
C LYS A 109 -5.98 -4.55 5.23
N VAL A 110 -5.09 -4.05 6.09
CA VAL A 110 -3.95 -4.83 6.61
C VAL A 110 -4.43 -5.81 7.68
N TYR A 111 -4.05 -7.07 7.54
CA TYR A 111 -4.28 -8.12 8.54
C TYR A 111 -2.95 -8.49 9.18
N THR A 112 -2.91 -8.50 10.51
CA THR A 112 -1.71 -8.87 11.25
C THR A 112 -1.80 -10.34 11.65
N GLY A 113 -0.75 -11.10 11.34
CA GLY A 113 -0.67 -12.50 11.77
C GLY A 113 -0.32 -12.65 13.24
N LEU A 114 -0.41 -13.89 13.73
CA LEU A 114 -0.06 -14.24 15.10
C LEU A 114 1.27 -13.61 15.56
N GLU A 115 1.24 -13.07 16.79
CA GLU A 115 2.39 -12.43 17.47
C GLU A 115 3.02 -11.25 16.71
N ASP A 116 2.25 -10.54 15.87
CA ASP A 116 2.75 -9.45 15.03
C ASP A 116 3.93 -9.86 14.13
N SER A 117 4.02 -11.16 13.81
CA SER A 117 5.13 -11.74 13.06
C SER A 117 5.13 -11.37 11.57
N SER A 118 3.96 -11.02 11.04
CA SER A 118 3.76 -10.64 9.65
C SER A 118 2.52 -9.80 9.46
N LYS A 119 2.48 -9.04 8.36
CA LYS A 119 1.29 -8.30 7.92
C LYS A 119 0.92 -8.72 6.51
N SER A 120 -0.37 -8.87 6.24
CA SER A 120 -0.88 -9.35 4.96
C SER A 120 -1.89 -8.37 4.36
N VAL A 121 -1.78 -8.16 3.05
CA VAL A 121 -2.76 -7.42 2.24
C VAL A 121 -3.20 -8.31 1.09
N PHE A 122 -4.51 -8.44 0.93
CA PHE A 122 -5.14 -9.31 -0.05
C PHE A 122 -5.70 -8.47 -1.19
N LEU A 123 -5.52 -8.93 -2.42
CA LEU A 123 -6.06 -8.29 -3.61
C LEU A 123 -6.89 -9.29 -4.40
N LYS A 124 -8.02 -8.82 -4.92
CA LYS A 124 -8.83 -9.49 -5.94
C LYS A 124 -8.82 -8.64 -7.20
N LEU A 125 -8.27 -9.20 -8.26
CA LEU A 125 -8.16 -8.55 -9.55
C LEU A 125 -9.15 -9.25 -10.49
N PRO A 126 -10.30 -8.62 -10.81
CA PRO A 126 -11.16 -9.14 -11.85
C PRO A 126 -10.39 -9.13 -13.17
N ILE A 127 -10.51 -10.21 -13.96
CA ILE A 127 -9.96 -10.28 -15.31
C ILE A 127 -11.12 -10.04 -16.24
N ASP A 128 -11.05 -8.95 -16.99
CA ASP A 128 -12.10 -8.37 -17.83
C ASP A 128 -13.02 -9.42 -18.47
N ASN A 129 -14.33 -9.29 -18.20
CA ASN A 129 -15.43 -10.08 -18.77
C ASN A 129 -15.32 -11.61 -18.66
N SER A 130 -14.51 -12.12 -17.72
CA SER A 130 -14.31 -13.56 -17.52
C SER A 130 -14.70 -14.02 -16.12
N TYR A 131 -15.03 -15.30 -16.00
CA TYR A 131 -15.17 -16.02 -14.73
C TYR A 131 -13.82 -16.25 -14.03
N ASN A 132 -12.73 -15.64 -14.53
CA ASN A 132 -11.39 -15.81 -14.01
C ASN A 132 -11.03 -14.62 -13.12
N SER A 133 -10.21 -14.88 -12.12
CA SER A 133 -9.73 -13.84 -11.22
C SER A 133 -8.29 -14.14 -10.84
N LEU A 134 -7.49 -13.09 -10.72
CA LEU A 134 -6.19 -13.20 -10.07
C LEU A 134 -6.31 -12.72 -8.64
N TYR A 135 -5.88 -13.59 -7.73
CA TYR A 135 -5.76 -13.26 -6.33
C TYR A 135 -4.30 -13.06 -5.98
N LYS A 136 -3.98 -11.97 -5.29
CA LYS A 136 -2.61 -11.69 -4.82
C LYS A 136 -2.61 -11.47 -3.32
N MET A 137 -1.65 -12.05 -2.62
CA MET A 137 -1.42 -11.83 -1.20
C MET A 137 0.00 -11.30 -1.00
N TYR A 138 0.08 -10.04 -0.58
CA TYR A 138 1.32 -9.39 -0.17
C TYR A 138 1.56 -9.67 1.30
N ILE A 139 2.69 -10.28 1.64
CA ILE A 139 3.07 -10.59 3.02
C ILE A 139 4.33 -9.80 3.36
N PHE A 140 4.22 -8.98 4.39
CA PHE A 140 5.27 -8.13 4.91
C PHE A 140 5.84 -8.70 6.21
N LYS A 141 7.14 -8.49 6.41
CA LYS A 141 7.83 -8.73 7.68
C LYS A 141 8.61 -7.50 8.08
N LYS A 142 8.81 -7.35 9.39
CA LYS A 142 9.55 -6.24 9.96
C LYS A 142 11.06 -6.48 9.81
N GLU A 143 11.77 -5.52 9.23
CA GLU A 143 13.22 -5.48 9.05
C GLU A 143 13.72 -4.11 9.51
N GLU A 144 14.60 -4.06 10.51
CA GLU A 144 15.20 -2.81 11.04
C GLU A 144 14.19 -1.68 11.38
N ASN A 145 12.98 -2.05 11.78
CA ASN A 145 11.80 -1.20 12.08
C ASN A 145 10.89 -0.82 10.90
N GLU A 146 11.16 -1.31 9.70
CA GLU A 146 10.31 -1.10 8.52
C GLU A 146 9.61 -2.39 8.10
N TRP A 147 8.38 -2.28 7.61
CA TRP A 147 7.68 -3.43 7.03
C TRP A 147 8.05 -3.58 5.56
N LYS A 148 8.78 -4.65 5.25
CA LYS A 148 9.24 -4.95 3.90
C LYS A 148 8.54 -6.17 3.34
N LEU A 149 8.26 -6.14 2.04
CA LEU A 149 7.61 -7.22 1.31
C LEU A 149 8.49 -8.47 1.35
N PHE A 150 8.04 -9.48 2.07
CA PHE A 150 8.74 -10.73 2.30
C PHE A 150 8.27 -11.85 1.39
N GLN A 151 7.01 -11.80 0.94
CA GLN A 151 6.47 -12.78 0.01
C GLN A 151 5.30 -12.18 -0.76
N LEU A 152 5.24 -12.49 -2.06
CA LEU A 152 4.06 -12.28 -2.89
C LEU A 152 3.53 -13.64 -3.34
N ARG A 153 2.29 -13.98 -2.94
CA ARG A 153 1.61 -15.19 -3.44
C ARG A 153 0.56 -14.79 -4.46
N GLU A 154 0.52 -15.51 -5.57
CA GLU A 154 -0.40 -15.24 -6.67
C GLU A 154 -1.13 -16.51 -7.07
N TYR A 155 -2.44 -16.38 -7.27
CA TYR A 155 -3.31 -17.49 -7.61
C TYR A 155 -4.22 -17.09 -8.75
N TYR A 156 -4.01 -17.72 -9.90
CA TYR A 156 -4.91 -17.61 -11.04
C TYR A 156 -6.06 -18.60 -10.85
N VAL A 157 -7.26 -18.08 -10.66
CA VAL A 157 -8.45 -18.88 -10.42
C VAL A 157 -9.32 -18.87 -11.67
N ILE A 158 -9.62 -20.06 -12.16
CA ILE A 158 -10.57 -20.30 -13.25
C ILE A 158 -11.82 -20.93 -12.62
N THR A 159 -12.94 -20.21 -12.61
CA THR A 159 -14.17 -20.71 -11.96
C THR A 159 -15.08 -21.51 -12.90
N ASP A 160 -14.79 -21.51 -14.20
CA ASP A 160 -15.48 -22.32 -15.21
C ASP A 160 -14.48 -23.03 -16.16
N GLY A 161 -14.73 -24.31 -16.49
CA GLY A 161 -13.88 -25.14 -17.36
C GLY A 161 -13.19 -26.35 -16.70
N PRO A 162 -12.43 -27.14 -17.47
CA PRO A 162 -11.94 -28.47 -17.06
C PRO A 162 -10.85 -28.48 -15.98
N LYS A 163 -10.28 -27.33 -15.61
CA LYS A 163 -9.22 -27.18 -14.60
C LYS A 163 -9.73 -26.68 -13.22
N LYS A 164 -10.99 -26.96 -12.91
CA LYS A 164 -11.75 -26.43 -11.77
C LYS A 164 -11.33 -26.98 -10.38
N GLU A 165 -10.37 -27.90 -10.27
CA GLU A 165 -10.33 -28.77 -9.07
C GLU A 165 -9.76 -28.16 -7.77
N ASN A 166 -9.34 -26.89 -7.71
CA ASN A 166 -8.83 -26.33 -6.44
C ASN A 166 -9.20 -24.85 -6.15
N TYR A 167 -10.18 -24.28 -6.86
CA TYR A 167 -10.51 -22.85 -6.67
C TYR A 167 -11.14 -22.53 -5.31
N LYS A 168 -11.90 -23.47 -4.71
CA LYS A 168 -12.62 -23.22 -3.45
C LYS A 168 -11.68 -22.89 -2.29
N ASN A 169 -10.55 -23.60 -2.18
CA ASN A 169 -9.56 -23.39 -1.14
C ASN A 169 -8.87 -22.03 -1.30
N ILE A 170 -8.56 -21.67 -2.55
CA ILE A 170 -8.00 -20.35 -2.88
C ILE A 170 -9.01 -19.27 -2.50
N ILE A 171 -10.26 -19.35 -2.99
CA ILE A 171 -11.30 -18.36 -2.67
C ILE A 171 -11.49 -18.23 -1.17
N ASN A 172 -11.49 -19.33 -0.41
CA ASN A 172 -11.62 -19.27 1.04
C ASN A 172 -10.48 -18.46 1.70
N THR A 173 -9.24 -18.64 1.24
CA THR A 173 -8.06 -17.87 1.70
C THR A 173 -8.20 -16.36 1.44
N PHE A 174 -8.95 -15.98 0.41
CA PHE A 174 -9.25 -14.58 0.05
C PHE A 174 -10.64 -14.13 0.48
N THR A 175 -11.32 -14.90 1.33
CA THR A 175 -12.62 -14.56 1.90
C THR A 175 -12.56 -14.51 3.41
N ASN A 176 -11.72 -15.36 4.02
CA ASN A 176 -11.59 -15.48 5.46
C ASN A 176 -10.11 -15.44 5.88
N TYR A 177 -9.79 -14.63 6.87
CA TYR A 177 -8.50 -14.60 7.55
C TYR A 177 -8.72 -14.93 9.02
N GLU A 178 -8.10 -15.99 9.53
CA GLU A 178 -8.24 -16.45 10.93
C GLU A 178 -9.71 -16.53 11.40
N ASN A 179 -10.59 -17.10 10.55
CA ASN A 179 -12.03 -17.25 10.76
C ASN A 179 -12.86 -15.94 10.75
N SER A 180 -12.25 -14.82 10.37
CA SER A 180 -12.94 -13.54 10.18
C SER A 180 -13.04 -13.18 8.70
N PRO A 181 -14.18 -12.62 8.22
CA PRO A 181 -14.29 -12.17 6.84
C PRO A 181 -13.27 -11.10 6.49
N ILE A 182 -12.71 -11.19 5.27
CA ILE A 182 -11.81 -10.16 4.75
C ILE A 182 -12.63 -9.02 4.14
N GLU A 183 -12.49 -7.83 4.71
CA GLU A 183 -13.01 -6.58 4.17
C GLU A 183 -12.15 -6.06 3.02
N TYR A 184 -12.80 -5.61 1.94
CA TYR A 184 -12.19 -5.09 0.72
C TYR A 184 -12.76 -3.72 0.36
N GLU A 185 -11.92 -2.91 -0.27
CA GLU A 185 -12.28 -1.64 -0.89
C GLU A 185 -11.91 -1.66 -2.38
N ASP A 186 -12.76 -1.07 -3.21
CA ASP A 186 -12.47 -0.89 -4.63
C ASP A 186 -11.52 0.29 -4.82
N ILE A 187 -10.28 0.02 -5.22
CA ILE A 187 -9.23 1.01 -5.41
C ILE A 187 -8.97 1.20 -6.90
N MET A 188 -8.96 2.45 -7.34
CA MET A 188 -8.54 2.83 -8.68
C MET A 188 -7.02 2.79 -8.80
N ILE A 189 -6.53 1.90 -9.64
CA ILE A 189 -5.11 1.77 -9.95
C ILE A 189 -4.74 2.73 -11.07
N MET A 190 -5.58 2.82 -12.10
CA MET A 190 -5.36 3.73 -13.22
C MET A 190 -6.70 4.22 -13.77
N GLU A 191 -6.77 5.52 -14.03
CA GLU A 191 -7.87 6.17 -14.77
C GLU A 191 -7.85 5.81 -16.25
#